data_AF-A0A645GJL9-F1
#
_entry.id   AF-A0A645GJL9-F1
#
_cell.length_a   1.000
_cell.length_b   1.000
_cell.length_c   1.000
_cell.angle_alpha   90.00
_cell.angle_beta   90.00
_cell.angle_gamma   90.00
#
_symmetry.space_group_name_H-M   'P 1'
#
loop_
_entity.id
_entity.type
_entity.pdbx_description
1 polymer ?
#
loop_
_entity_poly.entity_id
_entity_poly.type
_entity_poly.pdbx_seq_one_letter_code
_entity_poly.pdbx_strand_id
1 'polypeptide(L)' 'MIEDGERICQMVIAAHEQAEWIEVEELGATDRGTGGFGHTGV' A
#
# COMPACT_ATOMS: atom_id res chain seq x y z
N MET A 1 -18.84 25.10 7.51
CA MET A 1 -18.71 24.80 8.95
C MET A 1 -19.08 23.33 9.08
N ILE A 2 -18.33 22.56 9.86
CA ILE A 2 -18.70 21.17 10.16
C ILE A 2 -19.52 21.23 11.44
N GLU A 3 -20.67 20.59 11.45
CA GLU A 3 -21.62 20.66 12.55
C GLU A 3 -21.49 19.46 13.50
N ASP A 4 -21.96 19.63 14.74
CA ASP A 4 -21.96 18.54 15.72
C ASP A 4 -22.81 17.37 15.23
N GLY A 5 -22.19 16.18 15.14
CA GLY A 5 -22.83 14.94 14.67
C GLY A 5 -22.70 14.67 13.17
N GLU A 6 -22.03 15.55 12.41
CA GLU A 6 -21.81 15.36 10.97
C GLU A 6 -20.79 14.24 10.70
N ARG A 7 -21.14 13.31 9.82
CA ARG A 7 -20.22 12.21 9.43
C ARG A 7 -19.24 12.71 8.38
N ILE A 8 -17.97 12.81 8.76
CA ILE A 8 -16.91 13.37 7.89
C ILE A 8 -15.90 12.32 7.40
N CYS A 9 -15.98 11.09 7.90
CA CYS A 9 -15.12 9.98 7.55
C CYS A 9 -15.75 8.64 7.98
N GLN A 10 -15.10 7.53 7.60
CA GLN A 10 -15.54 6.19 7.93
C GLN A 10 -14.33 5.29 8.25
N MET A 11 -14.53 4.38 9.21
CA MET A 11 -13.51 3.40 9.59
C MET A 11 -13.59 2.19 8.65
N VAL A 12 -12.43 1.72 8.20
CA VAL A 12 -12.29 0.44 7.50
C VAL A 12 -11.40 -0.46 8.34
N ILE A 13 -11.89 -1.66 8.66
CA ILE A 13 -11.10 -2.68 9.33
C ILE A 13 -10.70 -3.71 8.28
N ALA A 14 -9.39 -3.88 8.08
CA ALA A 14 -8.83 -4.85 7.15
C ALA A 14 -7.79 -5.71 7.88
N ALA A 15 -7.67 -6.98 7.47
CA ALA A 15 -6.62 -7.84 7.95
C ALA A 15 -5.25 -7.28 7.52
N HIS A 16 -4.28 -7.37 8.42
CA HIS A 16 -2.89 -7.05 8.13
C HIS A 16 -1.99 -8.14 8.71
N GLU A 17 -0.89 -8.41 8.03
CA GLU A 17 0.11 -9.38 8.47
C GLU A 17 1.29 -8.66 9.12
N GLN A 18 2.00 -9.37 10.00
CA GLN A 18 3.29 -8.92 10.52
C GLN A 18 4.39 -9.71 9.82
N ALA A 19 5.20 -9.02 9.02
CA ALA A 19 6.31 -9.64 8.31
C ALA A 19 7.58 -9.67 9.17
N GLU A 20 8.32 -10.76 9.07
CA GLU A 20 9.71 -10.83 9.51
C GLU A 20 10.63 -10.48 8.34
N TRP A 21 11.64 -9.65 8.60
CA TRP A 21 12.63 -9.30 7.59
C TRP A 21 13.63 -10.43 7.43
N ILE A 22 13.80 -10.90 6.19
CA ILE A 22 14.82 -11.87 5.82
C ILE A 22 15.83 -11.14 4.93
N GLU A 23 17.02 -10.91 5.46
CA GLU A 23 18.10 -10.22 4.74
C GLU A 23 18.68 -11.12 3.65
N VAL A 24 18.84 -10.56 2.45
CA VAL A 24 19.43 -11.21 1.28
C VAL A 24 20.26 -10.19 0.52
N GLU A 25 21.30 -10.64 -0.18
CA GLU A 25 22.16 -9.75 -0.98
C GLU A 25 21.42 -9.15 -2.18
N GLU A 26 20.58 -9.94 -2.86
CA GLU A 26 19.80 -9.52 -4.03
C GLU A 26 18.42 -10.17 -4.06
N LEU A 27 17.42 -9.43 -4.55
CA LEU A 27 16.07 -9.96 -4.81
C LEU A 27 16.01 -10.59 -6.21
N GLY A 28 15.15 -11.61 -6.39
CA GLY A 28 14.91 -12.21 -7.70
C GLY A 28 14.31 -11.22 -8.71
N ALA A 29 14.67 -11.39 -9.99
CA ALA A 29 14.11 -10.59 -11.07
C ALA A 29 12.62 -10.91 -11.30
N THR A 30 11.85 -9.91 -11.72
CA THR A 30 10.45 -10.06 -12.13
C THR A 30 10.21 -9.22 -13.38
N ASP A 31 9.18 -9.55 -14.17
CA ASP A 31 8.82 -8.79 -15.38
C ASP A 31 8.53 -7.31 -15.11
N ARG A 32 8.07 -6.98 -13.89
CA ARG A 32 7.85 -5.58 -13.46
C ARG A 32 9.16 -4.86 -13.15
N GLY A 33 10.15 -5.57 -12.61
CA GLY A 33 11.41 -4.99 -12.14
C GLY A 33 11.19 -3.78 -11.21
N THR A 34 11.84 -2.67 -11.52
CA THR A 34 11.77 -1.40 -10.80
C THR A 34 10.59 -0.50 -11.22
N GLY A 35 9.69 -0.99 -12.08
CA GLY A 35 8.55 -0.22 -12.60
C GLY A 35 7.59 0.26 -11.52
N GLY A 36 7.36 1.57 -11.45
CA GLY A 36 6.43 2.25 -10.53
C GLY A 36 5.89 3.55 -11.14
N PHE A 37 5.14 4.35 -10.38
CA PHE A 37 4.64 5.67 -10.82
C PHE A 37 3.86 5.66 -12.16
N GLY A 38 2.91 4.74 -12.32
CA GLY A 38 2.15 4.63 -13.57
C GLY A 38 2.99 4.06 -14.72
N HIS A 39 3.94 3.17 -14.45
CA HIS A 39 4.83 2.58 -15.48
C HIS A 39 4.10 1.83 -16.61
N THR A 40 2.84 1.44 -16.40
CA THR A 40 1.96 0.85 -17.43
C THR A 40 1.06 1.90 -18.10
N GLY A 41 1.33 3.18 -17.87
CA GLY A 41 0.39 4.28 -18.06
C GLY A 41 -0.10 4.46 -19.50
N VAL A 42 -1.34 4.94 -19.58
CA VAL A 42 -2.02 5.53 -20.75
C VAL A 42 -2.28 6.99 -20.43
#